data_AF-A0A7W7ZM80-F1
#
_entry.id   AF-A0A7W7ZM80-F1
#
_cell.length_a   1.000
_cell.length_b   1.000
_cell.length_c   1.000
_cell.angle_alpha   90.00
_cell.angle_beta   90.00
_cell.angle_gamma   90.00
#
_symmetry.space_group_name_H-M   'P 1'
#
loop_
_entity.id
_entity.type
_entity.pdbx_description
1 polymer ?
#
loop_
_entity_poly.entity_id
_entity_poly.type
_entity_poly.pdbx_seq_one_letter_code
_entity_poly.pdbx_strand_id
1 'polypeptide(L)'
;MTSTNKGSQVGGHRTEVDQQKLGPALVITAGVILGMRTIRWEATHSDGLASTEWEKEVEHSVRVAKRVLTFLTTRYPDLFQSKQVPWYVATDDDSPR
;
A
#
# COMPACT_ATOMS: atom_id res chain seq x y z
N MET A 1 3.60 -14.21 18.03
CA MET A 1 4.61 -14.01 19.08
C MET A 1 5.26 -12.66 18.85
N THR A 2 4.79 -11.63 19.54
CA THR A 2 5.35 -10.28 19.51
C THR A 2 6.59 -10.25 20.40
N SER A 3 7.77 -10.08 19.81
CA SER A 3 9.00 -9.81 20.55
C SER A 3 8.90 -8.39 21.12
N THR A 4 8.45 -8.28 22.36
CA THR A 4 8.53 -7.04 23.14
C THR A 4 9.95 -6.98 23.70
N ASN A 5 10.85 -6.29 22.99
CA ASN A 5 12.15 -5.92 23.55
C ASN A 5 11.89 -5.05 24.79
N LYS A 6 12.08 -5.62 25.98
CA LYS A 6 11.78 -4.99 27.28
C LYS A 6 12.66 -3.77 27.61
N GLY A 7 13.60 -3.39 26.73
CA GLY A 7 14.53 -2.27 26.91
C GLY A 7 14.36 -1.10 25.94
N SER A 8 13.38 -1.14 25.02
CA SER A 8 13.26 -0.10 24.01
C SER A 8 12.50 1.12 24.55
N GLN A 9 13.24 2.18 24.92
CA GLN A 9 12.66 3.43 25.37
C GLN A 9 12.02 4.17 24.18
N VAL A 10 10.74 4.52 24.29
CA VAL A 10 10.06 5.36 23.30
C VAL A 10 10.69 6.75 23.35
N GLY A 11 11.33 7.17 22.25
CA GLY A 11 11.96 8.48 22.12
C GLY A 11 10.97 9.59 21.77
N GLY A 12 9.78 9.22 21.30
CA GLY A 12 8.69 10.14 21.00
C GLY A 12 7.72 9.54 19.99
N HIS A 13 6.86 10.40 19.43
CA HIS A 13 5.92 10.02 18.37
C HIS A 13 6.21 10.81 17.10
N ARG A 14 6.21 10.10 15.98
CA ARG A 14 6.27 10.68 14.64
C ARG A 14 4.90 10.61 14.00
N THR A 15 4.50 11.69 13.34
CA THR A 15 3.30 11.70 12.51
C THR A 15 3.59 11.05 11.17
N GLU A 16 2.85 10.01 10.83
CA GLU A 16 2.97 9.29 9.56
C GLU A 16 1.59 9.09 8.94
N VAL A 17 1.53 9.04 7.60
CA VAL A 17 0.29 8.73 6.88
C VAL A 17 -0.20 7.35 7.30
N ASP A 18 -1.49 7.24 7.64
CA ASP A 18 -2.08 5.97 8.04
C ASP A 18 -2.38 5.09 6.81
N GLN A 19 -1.35 4.38 6.36
CA GLN A 19 -1.40 3.50 5.18
C GLN A 19 -2.52 2.44 5.26
N GLN A 20 -2.91 2.00 6.46
CA GLN A 20 -3.98 1.01 6.63
C GLN A 20 -5.34 1.54 6.17
N LYS A 21 -5.57 2.85 6.32
CA LYS A 21 -6.82 3.50 5.89
C LYS A 21 -6.88 3.78 4.40
N LEU A 22 -5.77 3.61 3.68
CA LEU A 22 -5.69 3.85 2.23
C LEU A 22 -6.08 2.63 1.39
N GLY A 23 -6.31 1.47 2.02
CA GLY A 23 -6.74 0.24 1.35
C GLY A 23 -7.94 0.44 0.42
N PRO A 24 -9.06 1.02 0.89
CA PRO A 24 -10.22 1.28 0.03
C PRO A 24 -9.91 2.19 -1.17
N ALA A 25 -9.12 3.25 -0.97
CA ALA A 25 -8.72 4.16 -2.04
C ALA A 25 -7.88 3.46 -3.12
N LEU A 26 -6.99 2.55 -2.71
CA LEU A 26 -6.21 1.73 -3.62
C LEU A 26 -7.09 0.80 -4.46
N VAL A 27 -8.05 0.11 -3.81
CA VAL A 27 -8.98 -0.81 -4.48
C VAL A 27 -9.86 -0.08 -5.50
N ILE A 28 -10.43 1.07 -5.12
CA ILE A 28 -11.25 1.89 -6.02
C ILE A 28 -10.43 2.34 -7.23
N THR A 29 -9.23 2.89 -7.00
CA THR A 29 -8.36 3.38 -8.09
C THR A 29 -7.95 2.24 -9.02
N ALA A 30 -7.57 1.08 -8.48
CA ALA A 30 -7.24 -0.10 -9.26
C ALA A 30 -8.44 -0.59 -10.09
N GLY A 31 -9.65 -0.60 -9.50
CA GLY A 31 -10.88 -0.98 -10.20
C GLY A 31 -11.23 -0.04 -11.34
N VAL A 32 -11.04 1.28 -11.15
CA VAL A 32 -11.25 2.28 -12.21
C VAL A 32 -10.25 2.06 -13.36
N ILE A 33 -8.97 1.86 -13.06
CA ILE A 33 -7.93 1.59 -14.08
C ILE A 33 -8.26 0.29 -14.84
N LEU A 34 -8.64 -0.77 -14.12
CA LEU A 34 -9.02 -2.05 -14.69
C LEU A 34 -10.20 -1.87 -15.65
N GLY A 35 -11.28 -1.22 -15.21
CA GLY A 35 -12.45 -0.97 -16.03
C GLY A 35 -12.14 -0.14 -17.28
N MET A 36 -11.32 0.91 -17.18
CA MET A 36 -10.88 1.69 -18.34
C MET A 36 -10.08 0.86 -19.35
N ARG A 37 -9.25 -0.07 -18.87
CA ARG A 37 -8.40 -0.90 -19.73
C ARG A 37 -9.16 -2.05 -20.38
N THR A 38 -10.24 -2.52 -19.75
CA THR A 38 -11.04 -3.65 -20.23
C THR A 38 -12.35 -3.24 -20.90
N ILE A 39 -12.71 -1.96 -20.91
CA ILE A 39 -13.97 -1.45 -21.52
C ILE A 39 -14.15 -1.82 -23.00
N ARG A 40 -13.05 -2.09 -23.71
CA ARG A 40 -13.06 -2.45 -25.14
C ARG A 40 -12.99 -3.95 -25.39
N TRP A 41 -12.88 -4.76 -24.34
CA TRP A 41 -12.81 -6.21 -24.48
C TRP A 41 -14.23 -6.71 -24.76
N GLU A 42 -14.39 -7.51 -25.81
CA GLU A 42 -15.66 -8.20 -26.03
C GLU A 42 -15.94 -9.12 -24.84
N ALA A 43 -17.21 -9.22 -24.44
CA ALA A 43 -17.63 -10.08 -23.34
C ALA A 43 -17.43 -11.56 -23.73
N THR A 44 -16.22 -12.06 -23.55
CA THR A 44 -15.86 -13.45 -23.84
C THR A 44 -16.25 -14.32 -22.66
N HIS A 45 -17.26 -15.18 -22.84
CA HIS A 45 -17.38 -16.39 -22.02
C HIS A 45 -16.18 -17.28 -22.39
N SER A 46 -15.26 -17.54 -21.48
CA SER A 46 -14.16 -18.48 -21.76
C SER A 46 -13.89 -19.40 -20.59
N ASP A 47 -14.00 -20.69 -20.85
CA ASP A 47 -13.77 -21.83 -19.93
C ASP A 47 -12.28 -22.21 -19.75
N GLY A 48 -11.30 -21.28 -19.89
CA GLY A 48 -9.95 -21.62 -19.43
C GLY A 48 -8.73 -20.84 -19.88
N LEU A 49 -8.83 -19.95 -20.89
CA LEU A 49 -7.66 -19.17 -21.37
C LEU A 49 -7.73 -17.67 -21.05
N ALA A 50 -8.92 -17.08 -20.90
CA ALA A 50 -9.06 -15.68 -20.48
C ALA A 50 -8.60 -15.42 -19.03
N SER A 51 -8.41 -16.45 -18.21
CA SER A 51 -8.02 -16.28 -16.80
C SER A 51 -6.63 -15.63 -16.65
N THR A 52 -5.65 -16.04 -17.47
CA THR A 52 -4.28 -15.53 -17.35
C THR A 52 -4.11 -14.11 -17.87
N GLU A 53 -4.88 -13.69 -18.89
CA GLU A 53 -4.89 -12.30 -19.33
C GLU A 53 -5.60 -11.39 -18.33
N TRP A 54 -6.68 -11.89 -17.73
CA TRP A 54 -7.41 -11.18 -16.69
C TRP A 54 -6.56 -10.97 -15.42
N GLU A 55 -5.87 -12.01 -14.94
CA GLU A 55 -4.96 -11.90 -13.80
C GLU A 55 -3.85 -10.88 -14.03
N LYS A 56 -3.24 -10.87 -15.22
CA LYS A 56 -2.22 -9.88 -15.58
C LYS A 56 -2.77 -8.46 -15.57
N GLU A 57 -4.00 -8.28 -16.04
CA GLU A 57 -4.63 -6.97 -16.14
C GLU A 57 -5.05 -6.43 -14.75
N VAL A 58 -5.51 -7.32 -13.87
CA VAL A 58 -5.71 -7.02 -12.45
C VAL A 58 -4.39 -6.62 -11.78
N GLU A 59 -3.32 -7.41 -11.96
CA GLU A 59 -2.01 -7.12 -11.36
C GLU A 59 -1.45 -5.77 -11.87
N HIS A 60 -1.57 -5.52 -13.17
CA HIS A 60 -1.16 -4.26 -13.79
C HIS A 60 -1.89 -3.07 -13.15
N SER A 61 -3.23 -3.16 -13.04
CA SER A 61 -4.08 -2.11 -12.51
C SER A 61 -3.74 -1.79 -11.05
N VAL A 62 -3.53 -2.82 -10.21
CA VAL A 62 -3.10 -2.67 -8.82
C VAL A 62 -1.71 -2.02 -8.74
N ARG A 63 -0.77 -2.43 -9.61
CA ARG A 63 0.59 -1.88 -9.63
C ARG A 63 0.60 -0.39 -9.98
N VAL A 64 -0.19 0.02 -10.97
CA VAL A 64 -0.33 1.43 -11.36
C VAL A 64 -0.97 2.23 -10.22
N ALA A 65 -2.08 1.74 -9.66
CA ALA A 65 -2.75 2.40 -8.54
C ALA A 65 -1.82 2.59 -7.33
N LYS A 66 -1.01 1.56 -7.01
CA LYS A 66 -0.02 1.63 -5.92
C LYS A 66 1.03 2.71 -6.18
N ARG A 67 1.54 2.83 -7.41
CA ARG A 67 2.51 3.89 -7.77
C ARG A 67 1.93 5.29 -7.58
N VAL A 68 0.69 5.49 -8.03
CA VAL A 68 -0.02 6.77 -7.85
C VAL A 68 -0.21 7.08 -6.36
N LEU A 69 -0.69 6.11 -5.58
CA LEU A 69 -0.89 6.28 -4.14
C LEU A 69 0.43 6.61 -3.42
N THR A 70 1.50 5.86 -3.69
CA THR A 70 2.83 6.12 -3.12
C THR A 70 3.34 7.52 -3.47
N PHE A 71 3.19 7.95 -4.72
CA PHE A 71 3.58 9.30 -5.15
C PHE A 71 2.83 10.36 -4.33
N LEU A 72 1.50 10.23 -4.22
CA LEU A 72 0.67 11.19 -3.50
C LEU A 72 1.00 11.23 -2.00
N THR A 73 1.12 10.07 -1.34
CA THR A 73 1.42 10.02 0.10
C THR A 73 2.82 10.52 0.43
N THR A 74 3.75 10.46 -0.53
CA THR A 74 5.13 10.97 -0.34
C THR A 74 5.20 12.47 -0.58
N ARG A 75 4.51 12.97 -1.61
CA ARG A 75 4.62 14.37 -2.04
C ARG A 75 3.64 15.30 -1.31
N TYR A 76 2.46 14.79 -0.95
CA TYR A 76 1.36 15.54 -0.36
C TYR A 76 0.75 14.79 0.84
N PRO A 77 1.55 14.47 1.89
CA PRO A 77 1.09 13.68 3.02
C PRO A 77 -0.06 14.34 3.82
N ASP A 78 -0.16 15.66 3.74
CA ASP A 78 -1.17 16.51 4.37
C ASP A 78 -2.59 16.28 3.85
N LEU A 79 -2.74 15.71 2.65
CA LEU A 79 -4.03 15.32 2.08
C LEU A 79 -4.60 14.05 2.69
N PHE A 80 -3.81 13.33 3.49
CA PHE A 80 -4.18 12.02 4.01
C PHE A 80 -4.29 12.01 5.53
N GLN A 81 -5.15 11.13 6.03
CA GLN A 81 -5.24 10.92 7.47
C GLN A 81 -3.90 10.41 8.01
N SER A 82 -3.37 11.11 9.00
CA SER A 82 -2.15 10.72 9.69
C SER A 82 -2.44 10.01 11.01
N LYS A 83 -1.46 9.25 11.49
CA LYS A 83 -1.43 8.64 12.82
C LYS A 83 -0.11 8.95 13.52
N GLN A 84 -0.13 8.88 14.84
CA GLN A 84 1.08 8.95 15.65
C GLN A 84 1.69 7.55 15.75
N VAL A 85 2.94 7.42 15.33
CA VAL A 85 3.71 6.18 15.38
C VAL A 85 4.87 6.38 16.36
N PRO A 86 5.04 5.52 17.38
CA PRO A 86 6.16 5.64 18.30
C PRO A 86 7.47 5.34 17.58
N TRP A 87 8.48 6.16 17.82
CA TRP A 87 9.85 5.85 17.45
C TRP A 87 10.65 5.51 18.71
N TYR A 88 11.62 4.61 18.55
CA TYR A 88 12.39 4.06 19.66
C TYR A 88 13.82 4.58 19.63
N VAL A 89 14.37 4.92 20.79
CA VAL A 89 15.77 5.36 20.92
C VAL A 89 16.67 4.17 20.62
N ALA A 90 17.68 4.37 19.78
CA ALA A 90 18.71 3.37 19.54
C ALA A 90 19.46 3.10 20.85
N THR A 91 19.53 1.84 21.25
CA THR A 91 20.28 1.42 22.44
C THR A 91 21.70 1.03 22.04
N ASP A 92 22.66 1.06 22.98
CA ASP A 92 24.06 0.72 22.70
C ASP A 92 24.23 -0.71 22.14
N ASP A 93 23.25 -1.60 22.39
CA ASP A 93 23.15 -2.95 21.82
C ASP A 93 22.76 -2.97 20.32
N ASP A 94 22.30 -1.86 19.73
CA ASP A 94 21.97 -1.75 18.31
C ASP A 94 23.21 -1.43 17.43
N SER A 95 24.39 -1.24 18.05
CA SER A 95 25.65 -1.10 17.32
C SER A 95 26.22 -2.48 16.94
N PRO A 96 26.52 -2.75 15.65
CA PRO A 96 27.16 -4.00 15.27
C PRO A 96 28.57 -4.04 15.89
N ARG A 97 28.81 -5.04 16.75
CA ARG A 97 30.14 -5.37 17.26
C ARG A 97 30.98 -6.07 16.20
#